data_AF-A9UJN3-F1
#
_entry.id   AF-A9UJN3-F1
#
_cell.length_a   1.000
_cell.length_b   1.000
_cell.length_c   1.000
_cell.angle_alpha   90.00
_cell.angle_beta   90.00
_cell.angle_gamma   90.00
#
_symmetry.space_group_name_H-M   'P 1'
#
loop_
_entity.id
_entity.type
_entity.pdbx_description
1 polymer ?
#
loop_
_entity_poly.entity_id
_entity_poly.type
_entity_poly.pdbx_seq_one_letter_code
_entity_poly.pdbx_strand_id
1 'polypeptide(L)' 'LAHYTKRVTITSRDIQMAVRLLLPGKMGKLAEAQGTNAALRTSLCAIWQQRK' A
#
# COMPACT_ATOMS: atom_id res chain seq x y z
N LEU A 1 0.93 13.57 0.96
CA LEU A 1 0.20 12.94 2.09
C LEU A 1 1.12 12.71 3.30
N ALA A 2 2.28 12.07 3.14
CA ALA A 2 3.29 12.00 4.20
C ALA A 2 3.69 13.38 4.76
N HIS A 3 3.91 14.38 3.89
CA HIS A 3 4.13 15.77 4.33
C HIS A 3 2.96 16.37 5.12
N TYR A 4 1.71 16.04 4.76
CA TYR A 4 0.53 16.50 5.49
C TYR A 4 0.45 15.88 6.89
N THR A 5 0.86 14.62 7.02
CA THR A 5 0.95 13.90 8.29
C THR A 5 2.27 14.12 9.03
N LYS A 6 3.11 15.08 8.58
CA LYS A 6 4.44 15.40 9.12
C LYS A 6 5.39 14.19 9.19
N ARG A 7 5.21 13.20 8.31
CA ARG A 7 6.08 12.04 8.14
C ARG A 7 7.02 12.27 6.97
N VAL A 8 8.28 11.86 7.14
CA VAL A 8 9.30 11.88 6.08
C VAL A 8 9.20 10.62 5.21
N THR A 9 8.81 9.50 5.81
CA THR A 9 8.67 8.21 5.11
C THR A 9 7.26 8.05 4.53
N ILE A 10 7.19 7.76 3.24
CA ILE A 10 5.93 7.39 2.57
C ILE A 10 5.62 5.92 2.89
N THR A 11 4.43 5.66 3.41
CA THR A 11 3.99 4.31 3.80
C THR A 11 2.99 3.72 2.81
N SER A 12 2.74 2.40 2.88
CA SER A 12 1.69 1.74 2.08
C SER A 12 0.30 2.35 2.30
N ARG A 13 0.03 2.87 3.51
CA ARG A 13 -1.19 3.62 3.82
C ARG A 13 -1.28 4.93 3.04
N ASP A 14 -0.16 5.65 2.91
CA ASP A 14 -0.14 6.90 2.14
C ASP A 14 -0.44 6.64 0.65
N ILE A 15 0.09 5.54 0.12
CA ILE A 15 -0.16 5.07 -1.25
C ILE A 15 -1.64 4.68 -1.40
N GLN A 16 -2.19 3.89 -0.48
CA GLN A 16 -3.59 3.47 -0.52
C GLN A 16 -4.55 4.67 -0.51
N MET A 17 -4.28 5.67 0.33
CA MET A 17 -5.07 6.91 0.37
C MET A 17 -4.92 7.72 -0.92
N ALA A 18 -3.72 7.81 -1.49
CA ALA A 18 -3.53 8.47 -2.78
C ALA A 18 -4.33 7.78 -3.89
N VAL A 19 -4.32 6.44 -3.93
CA VAL A 19 -5.11 5.63 -4.88
C VAL A 19 -6.60 5.93 -4.73
N ARG A 20 -7.11 5.99 -3.50
CA ARG A 20 -8.52 6.28 -3.22
C ARG A 20 -8.95 7.69 -3.64
N LEU A 21 -8.05 8.67 -3.55
CA LEU A 21 -8.29 10.04 -3.98
C LEU A 21 -8.24 10.18 -5.52
N LEU A 22 -7.36 9.42 -6.18
CA LEU A 22 -7.16 9.48 -7.63
C LEU A 22 -8.15 8.62 -8.41
N LEU A 23 -8.55 7.47 -7.87
CA LEU A 23 -9.36 6.48 -8.58
C LEU A 23 -10.72 6.27 -7.89
N PRO A 24 -11.79 6.94 -8.35
CA PRO A 24 -13.13 6.73 -7.81
C PRO A 24 -13.76 5.41 -8.30
N GLY A 25 -14.80 4.96 -7.58
CA GLY A 25 -15.68 3.88 -8.02
C GLY A 25 -15.06 2.48 -7.98
N LYS A 26 -15.40 1.64 -8.98
CA LYS A 26 -15.00 0.22 -9.04
C LYS A 26 -13.50 0.04 -9.27
N MET A 27 -12.88 0.95 -10.01
CA MET A 27 -11.44 0.89 -10.33
C MET A 27 -10.57 1.09 -9.09
N GLY A 28 -10.92 2.06 -8.23
CA GLY A 28 -10.21 2.29 -6.96
C GLY A 28 -10.22 1.06 -6.05
N LYS A 29 -11.38 0.40 -5.91
CA LYS A 29 -11.52 -0.81 -5.09
C LYS A 29 -10.64 -1.97 -5.58
N LEU A 30 -10.57 -2.16 -6.90
CA LEU A 30 -9.72 -3.18 -7.50
C LEU A 30 -8.23 -2.85 -7.32
N ALA A 31 -7.84 -1.59 -7.53
CA ALA A 31 -6.48 -1.14 -7.31
C ALA A 31 -6.03 -1.29 -5.85
N GLU A 32 -6.88 -0.92 -4.88
CA GLU A 32 -6.64 -1.13 -3.44
C GLU A 32 -6.48 -2.63 -3.11
N ALA A 33 -7.32 -3.50 -3.67
CA ALA A 33 -7.26 -4.94 -3.44
C ALA A 33 -5.97 -5.57 -4.01
N GLN A 34 -5.59 -5.20 -5.24
CA GLN A 34 -4.35 -5.64 -5.88
C GLN A 34 -3.13 -5.16 -5.09
N GLY A 35 -3.12 -3.89 -4.66
CA GLY A 35 -2.04 -3.34 -3.85
C GLY A 35 -1.89 -4.05 -2.50
N THR A 36 -3.00 -4.38 -1.83
CA THR A 36 -2.97 -5.12 -0.56
C THR A 36 -2.40 -6.53 -0.74
N ASN A 37 -2.80 -7.23 -1.79
CA ASN A 37 -2.28 -8.58 -2.07
C ASN A 37 -0.77 -8.55 -2.38
N ALA A 38 -0.32 -7.56 -3.16
CA ALA A 38 1.10 -7.37 -3.43
C ALA A 38 1.89 -7.10 -2.13
N ALA A 39 1.40 -6.22 -1.26
CA ALA A 39 2.03 -5.92 0.03
C ALA A 39 2.14 -7.16 0.92
N LEU A 40 1.09 -7.98 0.99
CA LEU A 40 1.12 -9.23 1.74
C LEU A 40 2.16 -10.20 1.20
N ARG A 41 2.23 -10.37 -0.13
CA ARG A 41 3.25 -11.22 -0.76
C ARG A 41 4.67 -10.74 -0.45
N THR A 42 4.92 -9.43 -0.48
CA THR A 42 6.24 -8.88 -0.14
C THR A 42 6.58 -9.11 1.33
N SER A 43 5.63 -8.90 2.24
CA SER A 43 5.84 -9.15 3.66
C SER A 43 6.06 -10.64 3.96
N LEU A 44 5.28 -11.52 3.32
CA LEU A 44 5.46 -12.96 3.42
C LEU A 44 6.84 -13.38 2.90
N CYS A 45 7.23 -12.92 1.71
CA CYS A 45 8.55 -13.22 1.16
C CYS A 45 9.68 -12.74 2.08
N ALA A 46 9.56 -11.53 2.65
CA ALA A 46 10.51 -11.01 3.63
C ALA A 46 10.58 -11.88 4.90
N ILE A 47 9.43 -12.34 5.42
CA ILE A 47 9.37 -13.26 6.57
C ILE A 47 10.01 -14.61 6.23
N TRP A 48 9.72 -15.17 5.06
CA TRP A 48 10.34 -16.40 4.58
C TRP A 48 11.85 -16.27 4.46
N GLN A 49 12.34 -15.12 3.99
CA GLN A 49 13.77 -14.82 3.89
C GLN A 49 14.45 -14.70 5.26
N GLN A 50 13.74 -14.19 6.27
CA GLN A 50 14.25 -14.11 7.65
C GLN A 50 14.34 -15.48 8.34
N ARG A 51 13.57 -16.49 7.88
CA ARG A 51 13.56 -17.83 8.47
C ARG A 51 14.52 -18.82 7.80
N LYS A 52 15.28 -18.38 6.80
CA LYS A 52 16.25 -19.18 6.07
C LYS A 52 17.66 -18.77 6.47
#